data_AF-A0A948G0S2-F1
#
_entry.id   AF-A0A948G0S2-F1
#
_cell.length_a   1.000
_cell.length_b   1.000
_cell.length_c   1.000
_cell.angle_alpha   90.00
_cell.angle_beta   90.00
_cell.angle_gamma   90.00
#
_symmetry.space_group_name_H-M   'P 1'
#
loop_
_entity.id
_entity.type
_entity.pdbx_description
1 polymer ?
#
loop_
_entity_poly.entity_id
_entity_poly.type
_entity_poly.pdbx_seq_one_letter_code
_entity_poly.pdbx_strand_id
1 'polypeptide(L)'
;MSKIVAASVIRGAEKIFKEAKDFLNKAIEEKRESEKLGFPETAFYLPMAYALVGKEVNTLKDAKAILEHAASLLPSLPSEKVWLPYLGDALDAGIATLLCEEIIMALRYLYGQEPQKDCNGFFTDTIMRSLGIQLVDGRMTGFAAILGAAPDNQTAVEIVRQLQQRNILIFVGSSTGGRSIIDQLIEEDVEMGWDNYIVPYGR
;
A
#
# COMPACT_ATOMS: atom_id res chain seq x y z
N MET A 1 -3.32 -15.98 -18.07
CA MET A 1 -4.02 -15.17 -17.05
C MET A 1 -5.52 -15.24 -17.32
N SER A 2 -6.35 -15.47 -16.30
CA SER A 2 -7.81 -15.63 -16.47
C SER A 2 -8.49 -14.30 -16.73
N LYS A 3 -9.44 -14.27 -17.68
CA LYS A 3 -10.29 -13.10 -17.95
C LYS A 3 -11.04 -12.62 -16.71
N ILE A 4 -11.50 -13.55 -15.87
CA ILE A 4 -12.21 -13.23 -14.62
C ILE A 4 -11.29 -12.44 -13.68
N VAL A 5 -10.03 -12.88 -13.56
CA VAL A 5 -9.02 -12.21 -12.73
C VAL A 5 -8.70 -10.83 -13.28
N ALA A 6 -8.40 -10.70 -14.57
CA ALA A 6 -8.09 -9.41 -15.18
C ALA A 6 -9.26 -8.42 -15.05
N ALA A 7 -10.50 -8.86 -15.29
CA ALA A 7 -11.67 -8.02 -15.11
C ALA A 7 -11.87 -7.60 -13.64
N SER A 8 -11.57 -8.46 -12.67
CA SER A 8 -11.62 -8.11 -11.25
C SER A 8 -10.54 -7.09 -10.85
N VAL A 9 -9.33 -7.22 -11.37
CA VAL A 9 -8.24 -6.25 -11.15
C VAL A 9 -8.64 -4.88 -11.69
N ILE A 10 -9.15 -4.81 -12.92
CA ILE A 10 -9.54 -3.55 -13.56
C ILE A 10 -10.68 -2.87 -12.79
N ARG A 11 -11.71 -3.62 -12.37
CA ARG A 11 -12.78 -3.06 -11.52
C ARG A 11 -12.27 -2.55 -10.18
N GLY A 12 -11.31 -3.24 -9.57
CA GLY A 12 -10.66 -2.80 -8.34
C GLY A 12 -9.90 -1.49 -8.53
N ALA A 13 -9.11 -1.41 -9.60
CA ALA A 13 -8.36 -0.21 -9.96
C ALA A 13 -9.27 1.00 -10.23
N GLU A 14 -10.38 0.81 -10.96
CA GLU A 14 -11.37 1.88 -11.18
C GLU A 14 -11.98 2.39 -9.88
N LYS A 15 -12.25 1.49 -8.91
CA LYS A 15 -12.78 1.86 -7.60
C LYS A 15 -11.78 2.70 -6.81
N ILE A 16 -10.53 2.25 -6.72
CA ILE A 16 -9.46 2.94 -5.97
C ILE A 16 -9.13 4.28 -6.63
N PHE A 17 -9.11 4.33 -7.97
CA PHE A 17 -8.94 5.58 -8.71
C PHE A 17 -10.03 6.60 -8.38
N LYS A 18 -11.29 6.17 -8.33
CA LYS A 18 -12.40 7.04 -7.96
C LYS A 18 -12.23 7.57 -6.54
N GLU A 19 -11.87 6.70 -5.59
CA GLU A 19 -11.61 7.09 -4.20
C GLU A 19 -10.48 8.12 -4.08
N ALA A 20 -9.34 7.87 -4.73
CA ALA A 20 -8.21 8.79 -4.78
C ALA A 20 -8.60 10.13 -5.39
N LYS A 21 -9.36 10.11 -6.49
CA LYS A 21 -9.86 11.32 -7.17
C LYS A 21 -10.78 12.14 -6.27
N ASP A 22 -11.75 11.50 -5.65
CA ASP A 22 -12.73 12.19 -4.79
C ASP A 22 -12.04 12.78 -3.56
N PHE A 23 -11.11 12.04 -2.94
CA PHE A 23 -10.35 12.53 -1.78
C PHE A 23 -9.39 13.67 -2.15
N LEU A 24 -8.68 13.56 -3.27
CA LEU A 24 -7.77 14.62 -3.72
C LEU A 24 -8.52 15.91 -4.07
N ASN A 25 -9.66 15.80 -4.77
CA ASN A 25 -10.48 16.97 -5.09
C ASN A 25 -10.96 17.68 -3.83
N LYS A 26 -11.46 16.92 -2.85
CA LYS A 26 -11.84 17.47 -1.54
C LYS A 26 -10.66 18.18 -0.85
N ALA A 27 -9.48 17.59 -0.87
CA ALA A 27 -8.30 18.19 -0.28
C ALA A 27 -7.88 19.50 -0.96
N ILE A 28 -7.98 19.55 -2.30
CA ILE A 28 -7.69 20.76 -3.07
C ILE A 28 -8.70 21.88 -2.74
N GLU A 29 -9.99 21.53 -2.63
CA GLU A 29 -11.05 22.48 -2.26
C GLU A 29 -10.83 23.06 -0.85
N GLU A 30 -10.41 22.24 0.12
CA GLU A 30 -10.22 22.66 1.52
C GLU A 30 -8.90 23.40 1.77
N LYS A 31 -7.79 22.94 1.18
CA LYS A 31 -6.42 23.38 1.54
C LYS A 31 -5.66 24.13 0.43
N ARG A 32 -6.22 24.22 -0.79
CA ARG A 32 -5.63 24.82 -2.01
C ARG A 32 -4.56 23.95 -2.67
N GLU A 33 -4.40 24.10 -3.99
CA GLU A 33 -3.45 23.31 -4.79
C GLU A 33 -1.98 23.41 -4.36
N SER A 34 -1.59 24.52 -3.72
CA SER A 34 -0.20 24.78 -3.28
C SER A 34 0.15 24.14 -1.92
N GLU A 35 -0.81 23.49 -1.26
CA GLU A 35 -0.57 22.83 0.02
C GLU A 35 0.47 21.72 -0.14
N LYS A 36 1.39 21.62 0.84
CA LYS A 36 2.44 20.60 0.84
C LYS A 36 1.85 19.21 1.08
N LEU A 37 2.34 18.24 0.33
CA LEU A 37 1.98 16.83 0.43
C LEU A 37 3.27 16.00 0.50
N GLY A 38 3.32 15.02 1.39
CA GLY A 38 4.46 14.12 1.50
C GLY A 38 4.43 13.25 2.74
N PHE A 39 5.39 12.33 2.81
CA PHE A 39 5.58 11.43 3.94
C PHE A 39 6.63 11.95 4.93
N PRO A 40 6.58 11.51 6.20
CA PRO A 40 7.59 11.89 7.19
C PRO A 40 8.96 11.30 6.85
N GLU A 41 10.02 12.09 7.08
CA GLU A 41 11.42 11.65 7.06
C GLU A 41 11.85 10.84 5.82
N THR A 42 11.41 11.29 4.63
CA THR A 42 11.87 10.75 3.35
C THR A 42 12.49 11.82 2.46
N ALA A 43 13.55 11.45 1.74
CA ALA A 43 14.16 12.26 0.69
C ALA A 43 13.58 11.98 -0.70
N PHE A 44 12.62 11.06 -0.82
CA PHE A 44 12.12 10.53 -2.09
C PHE A 44 10.68 10.96 -2.42
N TYR A 45 10.22 12.10 -1.89
CA TYR A 45 8.90 12.66 -2.17
C TYR A 45 7.77 11.67 -1.88
N LEU A 46 6.98 11.32 -2.91
CA LEU A 46 6.14 10.13 -2.96
C LEU A 46 6.92 9.02 -3.69
N PRO A 47 7.44 8.01 -2.95
CA PRO A 47 8.40 7.05 -3.51
C PRO A 47 7.93 6.28 -4.75
N MET A 48 6.66 5.88 -4.83
CA MET A 48 6.12 5.12 -5.97
C MET A 48 5.98 6.02 -7.21
N ALA A 49 5.44 7.22 -7.06
CA ALA A 49 5.38 8.20 -8.14
C ALA A 49 6.78 8.56 -8.66
N TYR A 50 7.75 8.72 -7.75
CA TYR A 50 9.13 8.99 -8.12
C TYR A 50 9.79 7.80 -8.81
N ALA A 51 9.64 6.59 -8.28
CA ALA A 51 10.28 5.38 -8.84
C ALA A 51 9.70 4.97 -10.21
N LEU A 52 8.38 5.07 -10.40
CA LEU A 52 7.71 4.59 -11.61
C LEU A 52 7.62 5.65 -12.70
N VAL A 53 7.46 6.92 -12.33
CA VAL A 53 7.17 8.02 -13.26
C VAL A 53 8.29 9.07 -13.29
N GLY A 54 9.22 9.05 -12.33
CA GLY A 54 10.29 10.05 -12.22
C GLY A 54 9.80 11.44 -11.84
N LYS A 55 8.59 11.55 -11.26
CA LYS A 55 7.97 12.83 -10.90
C LYS A 55 8.12 13.11 -9.41
N GLU A 56 8.58 14.32 -9.11
CA GLU A 56 8.74 14.81 -7.75
C GLU A 56 7.44 15.44 -7.25
N VAL A 57 6.74 14.77 -6.34
CA VAL A 57 5.45 15.23 -5.82
C VAL A 57 5.65 15.95 -4.50
N ASN A 58 5.44 17.28 -4.49
CA ASN A 58 5.59 18.11 -3.29
C ASN A 58 4.29 18.76 -2.85
N THR A 59 3.31 18.87 -3.75
CA THR A 59 2.06 19.60 -3.54
C THR A 59 0.84 18.82 -4.03
N LEU A 60 -0.36 19.25 -3.62
CA LEU A 60 -1.62 18.70 -4.13
C LEU A 60 -1.76 18.87 -5.65
N LYS A 61 -1.19 19.94 -6.23
CA LYS A 61 -1.11 20.12 -7.68
C LYS A 61 -0.32 19.01 -8.37
N ASP A 62 0.82 18.64 -7.80
CA ASP A 62 1.68 17.59 -8.38
C ASP A 62 0.99 16.23 -8.28
N ALA A 63 0.29 15.96 -7.15
CA ALA A 63 -0.50 14.75 -6.97
C ALA A 63 -1.63 14.64 -8.01
N LYS A 64 -2.25 15.75 -8.42
CA LYS A 64 -3.25 15.77 -9.50
C LYS A 64 -2.65 15.32 -10.84
N ALA A 65 -1.42 15.73 -11.13
CA ALA A 65 -0.72 15.28 -12.34
C ALA A 65 -0.34 13.79 -12.30
N ILE A 66 -0.17 13.19 -11.11
CA ILE A 66 -0.01 11.74 -10.95
C ILE A 66 -1.35 11.02 -11.14
N LEU A 67 -2.43 11.56 -10.58
CA LEU A 67 -3.77 11.01 -10.76
C LEU A 67 -4.17 10.99 -12.25
N GLU A 68 -3.88 12.06 -13.00
CA GLU A 68 -4.11 12.09 -14.46
C GLU A 68 -3.29 11.03 -15.20
N HIS A 69 -2.06 10.76 -14.76
CA HIS A 69 -1.25 9.68 -15.32
C HIS A 69 -1.85 8.30 -14.98
N ALA A 70 -2.27 8.08 -13.73
CA ALA A 70 -2.96 6.86 -13.33
C ALA A 70 -4.25 6.63 -14.14
N ALA A 71 -5.01 7.68 -14.46
CA ALA A 71 -6.18 7.60 -15.32
C ALA A 71 -5.84 7.07 -16.72
N SER A 72 -4.68 7.46 -17.28
CA SER A 72 -4.23 7.00 -18.60
C SER A 72 -3.83 5.52 -18.65
N LEU A 73 -3.55 4.92 -17.48
CA LEU A 73 -3.20 3.52 -17.32
C LEU A 73 -4.41 2.62 -17.04
N LEU A 74 -5.62 3.18 -16.87
CA LEU A 74 -6.82 2.40 -16.63
C LEU A 74 -7.37 1.86 -17.96
N PRO A 75 -7.32 0.54 -18.19
CA PRO A 75 -7.86 -0.06 -19.41
C PRO A 75 -9.38 -0.20 -19.33
N SER A 76 -10.02 -0.34 -20.49
CA SER A 76 -11.43 -0.74 -20.55
C SER A 76 -11.61 -2.19 -20.11
N LEU A 77 -12.76 -2.53 -19.55
CA LEU A 77 -13.07 -3.91 -19.18
C LEU A 77 -12.96 -4.88 -20.38
N PRO A 78 -12.42 -6.10 -20.17
CA PRO A 78 -12.31 -7.11 -21.21
C PRO A 78 -13.66 -7.42 -21.89
N SER A 79 -13.71 -7.34 -23.21
CA SER A 79 -14.90 -7.67 -24.01
C SER A 79 -15.42 -9.09 -23.74
N GLU A 80 -16.74 -9.26 -23.76
CA GLU A 80 -17.37 -10.58 -23.65
C GLU A 80 -17.07 -11.50 -24.84
N LYS A 81 -16.97 -10.92 -26.04
CA LYS A 81 -16.98 -11.65 -27.31
C LYS A 81 -15.62 -11.80 -27.97
N VAL A 82 -14.63 -10.99 -27.56
CA VAL A 82 -13.30 -10.97 -28.18
C VAL A 82 -12.24 -11.30 -27.14
N TRP A 83 -11.41 -12.28 -27.45
CA TRP A 83 -10.26 -12.62 -26.62
C TRP A 83 -9.05 -11.80 -27.04
N LEU A 84 -8.53 -10.98 -26.12
CA LEU A 84 -7.31 -10.21 -26.25
C LEU A 84 -6.34 -10.61 -25.12
N PRO A 85 -5.02 -10.46 -25.29
CA PRO A 85 -4.08 -10.68 -24.20
C PRO A 85 -4.32 -9.69 -23.04
N TYR A 86 -4.73 -10.19 -21.87
CA TYR A 86 -5.15 -9.36 -20.73
C TYR A 86 -4.02 -8.95 -19.78
N LEU A 87 -2.79 -9.47 -19.98
CA LEU A 87 -1.72 -9.28 -19.01
C LEU A 87 -1.23 -7.83 -18.95
N GLY A 88 -1.07 -7.16 -20.09
CA GLY A 88 -0.64 -5.75 -20.15
C GLY A 88 -1.63 -4.86 -19.40
N ASP A 89 -2.90 -4.87 -19.83
CA ASP A 89 -3.99 -4.13 -19.20
C ASP A 89 -4.08 -4.37 -17.68
N ALA A 90 -3.94 -5.63 -17.24
CA ALA A 90 -4.00 -5.94 -15.81
C ALA A 90 -2.78 -5.38 -15.04
N LEU A 91 -1.60 -5.34 -15.66
CA LEU A 91 -0.40 -4.74 -15.05
C LEU A 91 -0.53 -3.22 -15.00
N ASP A 92 -1.01 -2.57 -16.06
CA ASP A 92 -1.23 -1.13 -16.11
C ASP A 92 -2.26 -0.70 -15.05
N ALA A 93 -3.37 -1.44 -14.91
CA ALA A 93 -4.34 -1.25 -13.84
C ALA A 93 -3.72 -1.40 -12.43
N GLY A 94 -2.77 -2.33 -12.27
CA GLY A 94 -2.00 -2.50 -11.04
C GLY A 94 -1.12 -1.28 -10.73
N ILE A 95 -0.40 -0.75 -11.72
CA ILE A 95 0.40 0.48 -11.58
C ILE A 95 -0.48 1.66 -11.21
N ALA A 96 -1.62 1.84 -11.90
CA ALA A 96 -2.60 2.87 -11.59
C ALA A 96 -3.06 2.79 -10.12
N THR A 97 -3.31 1.57 -9.64
CA THR A 97 -3.71 1.32 -8.25
C THR A 97 -2.62 1.74 -7.26
N LEU A 98 -1.36 1.35 -7.50
CA LEU A 98 -0.24 1.71 -6.62
C LEU A 98 -0.07 3.24 -6.50
N LEU A 99 -0.16 3.96 -7.62
CA LEU A 99 -0.09 5.42 -7.63
C LEU A 99 -1.28 6.06 -6.89
N CYS A 100 -2.49 5.52 -7.04
CA CYS A 100 -3.68 6.03 -6.37
C CYS A 100 -3.64 5.77 -4.85
N GLU A 101 -3.23 4.58 -4.43
CA GLU A 101 -3.05 4.24 -3.01
C GLU A 101 -2.00 5.12 -2.34
N GLU A 102 -0.90 5.42 -3.03
CA GLU A 102 0.12 6.34 -2.50
C GLU A 102 -0.43 7.76 -2.30
N ILE A 103 -1.22 8.27 -3.26
CA ILE A 103 -1.90 9.57 -3.12
C ILE A 103 -2.86 9.55 -1.93
N ILE A 104 -3.70 8.51 -1.82
CA ILE A 104 -4.62 8.36 -0.69
C ILE A 104 -3.84 8.37 0.63
N MET A 105 -2.76 7.59 0.73
CA MET A 105 -1.95 7.52 1.95
C MET A 105 -1.33 8.87 2.29
N ALA A 106 -0.77 9.59 1.32
CA ALA A 106 -0.21 10.91 1.53
C ALA A 106 -1.26 11.92 2.00
N LEU A 107 -2.49 11.85 1.46
CA LEU A 107 -3.61 12.66 1.94
C LEU A 107 -3.99 12.29 3.38
N ARG A 108 -4.02 11.00 3.74
CA ARG A 108 -4.28 10.57 5.13
C ARG A 108 -3.24 11.15 6.09
N TYR A 109 -1.97 11.21 5.70
CA TYR A 109 -0.92 11.92 6.45
C TYR A 109 -1.19 13.44 6.54
N LEU A 110 -1.58 14.10 5.45
CA LEU A 110 -1.92 15.53 5.44
C LEU A 110 -3.08 15.89 6.38
N TYR A 111 -3.99 14.95 6.61
CA TYR A 111 -5.12 15.08 7.54
C TYR A 111 -4.83 14.54 8.95
N GLY A 112 -3.61 14.08 9.23
CA GLY A 112 -3.23 13.52 10.54
C GLY A 112 -3.97 12.23 10.89
N GLN A 113 -4.40 11.46 9.88
CA GLN A 113 -5.06 10.16 10.05
C GLN A 113 -4.06 9.00 10.16
N GLU A 114 -2.78 9.28 9.89
CA GLU A 114 -1.68 8.31 9.98
C GLU A 114 -0.56 8.86 10.90
N PRO A 115 0.15 7.98 11.64
CA PRO A 115 -0.08 6.53 11.72
C PRO A 115 -1.36 6.19 12.49
N GLN A 116 -2.08 5.17 12.03
CA GLN A 116 -3.19 4.59 12.79
C GLN A 116 -2.72 4.04 14.15
N LYS A 117 -3.65 3.91 15.10
CA LYS A 117 -3.37 3.30 16.40
C LYS A 117 -2.80 1.89 16.24
N ASP A 118 -1.78 1.57 17.04
CA ASP A 118 -1.09 0.28 17.06
C ASP A 118 -0.38 -0.08 15.74
N CYS A 119 -0.16 0.92 14.87
CA CYS A 119 0.51 0.77 13.58
C CYS A 119 1.71 1.73 13.47
N ASN A 120 2.68 1.36 12.65
CA ASN A 120 3.87 2.16 12.35
C ASN A 120 3.63 3.18 11.23
N GLY A 121 2.67 2.95 10.33
CA GLY A 121 2.47 3.78 9.14
C GLY A 121 3.63 3.68 8.15
N PHE A 122 3.96 4.81 7.53
CA PHE A 122 5.06 4.97 6.58
C PHE A 122 6.42 4.67 7.21
N PHE A 123 7.22 3.84 6.53
CA PHE A 123 8.58 3.53 6.94
C PHE A 123 9.56 4.57 6.40
N THR A 124 10.23 5.27 7.32
CA THR A 124 11.15 6.35 6.98
C THR A 124 12.41 5.81 6.31
N ASP A 125 13.14 6.68 5.60
CA ASP A 125 14.37 6.29 4.91
C ASP A 125 15.41 5.69 5.89
N THR A 126 15.41 6.15 7.15
CA THR A 126 16.30 5.63 8.20
C THR A 126 16.00 4.18 8.51
N ILE A 127 14.71 3.83 8.64
CA ILE A 127 14.26 2.44 8.84
C ILE A 127 14.66 1.60 7.62
N MET A 128 14.36 2.07 6.41
CA MET A 128 14.67 1.36 5.17
C MET A 128 16.17 1.07 5.02
N ARG A 129 17.06 2.02 5.39
CA ARG A 129 18.52 1.79 5.39
C ARG A 129 18.94 0.71 6.39
N SER A 130 18.36 0.71 7.59
CA SER A 130 18.63 -0.31 8.62
C SER A 130 18.22 -1.70 8.15
N LEU A 131 17.02 -1.83 7.59
CA LEU A 131 16.52 -3.09 7.01
C LEU A 131 17.41 -3.57 5.86
N GLY A 132 17.88 -2.65 5.02
CA GLY A 132 18.80 -2.96 3.92
C GLY A 132 20.11 -3.59 4.41
N ILE A 133 20.67 -3.13 5.53
CA ILE A 133 21.89 -3.72 6.11
C ILE A 133 21.63 -5.17 6.55
N GLN A 134 20.52 -5.41 7.25
CA GLN A 134 20.16 -6.75 7.73
C GLN A 134 19.87 -7.75 6.60
N LEU A 135 19.35 -7.25 5.47
CA LEU A 135 19.09 -8.07 4.29
C LEU A 135 20.40 -8.45 3.59
N VAL A 136 21.35 -7.51 3.48
CA VAL A 136 22.63 -7.74 2.80
C VAL A 136 23.58 -8.62 3.63
N ASP A 137 23.56 -8.50 4.96
CA ASP A 137 24.41 -9.31 5.85
C ASP A 137 23.79 -10.67 6.23
N GLY A 138 22.58 -10.95 5.74
CA GLY A 138 21.91 -12.25 5.87
C GLY A 138 21.21 -12.49 7.21
N ARG A 139 21.16 -11.52 8.12
CA ARG A 139 20.39 -11.63 9.37
C ARG A 139 18.89 -11.72 9.12
N MET A 140 18.41 -11.04 8.07
CA MET A 140 17.04 -11.13 7.58
C MET A 140 17.04 -11.96 6.29
N THR A 141 16.33 -13.09 6.28
CA THR A 141 16.29 -13.97 5.10
C THR A 141 15.41 -13.40 3.99
N GLY A 142 14.44 -12.57 4.35
CA GLY A 142 13.50 -11.90 3.47
C GLY A 142 12.34 -11.32 4.27
N PHE A 143 11.28 -10.93 3.58
CA PHE A 143 10.06 -10.43 4.22
C PHE A 143 8.80 -11.07 3.64
N ALA A 144 7.74 -11.06 4.44
CA ALA A 144 6.39 -11.46 4.05
C ALA A 144 5.41 -10.32 4.34
N ALA A 145 4.61 -9.92 3.35
CA ALA A 145 3.51 -8.99 3.55
C ALA A 145 2.21 -9.79 3.67
N ILE A 146 1.56 -9.71 4.84
CA ILE A 146 0.26 -10.33 5.10
C ILE A 146 -0.80 -9.24 5.11
N LEU A 147 -1.81 -9.41 4.25
CA LEU A 147 -2.90 -8.45 4.05
C LEU A 147 -4.23 -9.06 4.46
N GLY A 148 -5.04 -8.31 5.19
CA GLY A 148 -6.39 -8.71 5.60
C GLY A 148 -6.40 -9.47 6.91
N ALA A 149 -7.22 -10.52 7.02
CA ALA A 149 -7.37 -11.33 8.23
C ALA A 149 -7.35 -12.83 7.89
N ALA A 150 -6.81 -13.64 8.80
CA ALA A 150 -6.92 -15.09 8.75
C ALA A 150 -8.34 -15.55 9.12
N PRO A 151 -8.74 -16.79 8.78
CA PRO A 151 -10.06 -17.33 9.14
C PRO A 151 -10.36 -17.27 10.64
N ASP A 152 -9.35 -17.43 11.48
CA ASP A 152 -9.41 -17.39 12.94
C ASP A 152 -8.07 -16.93 13.53
N ASN A 153 -8.07 -16.61 14.83
CA ASN A 153 -6.91 -16.05 15.51
C ASN A 153 -5.75 -17.06 15.63
N GLN A 154 -6.04 -18.34 15.88
CA GLN A 154 -5.00 -19.36 16.04
C GLN A 154 -4.23 -19.56 14.74
N THR A 155 -4.94 -19.56 13.60
CA THR A 155 -4.33 -19.60 12.27
C THR A 155 -3.43 -18.39 12.03
N ALA A 156 -3.85 -17.17 12.43
CA ALA A 156 -3.01 -15.97 12.32
C ALA A 156 -1.70 -16.10 13.10
N VAL A 157 -1.79 -16.54 14.37
CA VAL A 157 -0.62 -16.75 15.24
C VAL A 157 0.29 -17.81 14.66
N GLU A 158 -0.26 -18.93 14.18
CA GLU A 158 0.53 -20.02 13.60
C GLU A 158 1.34 -19.54 12.38
N ILE A 159 0.70 -18.85 11.44
CA ILE A 159 1.36 -18.31 10.25
C ILE A 159 2.53 -17.41 10.64
N VAL A 160 2.29 -16.47 11.56
CA VAL A 160 3.28 -15.50 12.02
C VAL A 160 4.46 -16.19 12.71
N ARG A 161 4.18 -17.13 13.61
CA ARG A 161 5.22 -17.88 14.34
C ARG A 161 6.07 -18.75 13.41
N GLN A 162 5.45 -19.36 12.40
CA GLN A 162 6.17 -20.13 11.39
C GLN A 162 7.13 -19.25 10.55
N LEU A 163 6.73 -18.04 10.21
CA LEU A 163 7.59 -17.09 9.48
C LEU A 163 8.73 -16.58 10.37
N GLN A 164 8.45 -16.26 11.64
CA GLN A 164 9.48 -15.83 12.61
C GLN A 164 10.55 -16.90 12.84
N GLN A 165 10.17 -18.19 12.93
CA GLN A 165 11.13 -19.31 13.06
C GLN A 165 12.15 -19.38 11.92
N ARG A 166 11.88 -18.72 10.80
CA ARG A 166 12.74 -18.65 9.60
C ARG A 166 13.46 -17.30 9.46
N ASN A 167 13.41 -16.44 10.48
CA ASN A 167 13.96 -15.08 10.45
C ASN A 167 13.46 -14.26 9.25
N ILE A 168 12.16 -14.41 8.94
CA ILE A 168 11.47 -13.61 7.93
C ILE A 168 10.79 -12.44 8.63
N LEU A 169 11.05 -11.21 8.16
CA LEU A 169 10.37 -10.01 8.65
C LEU A 169 8.94 -9.98 8.13
N ILE A 170 7.96 -9.71 8.99
CA ILE A 170 6.54 -9.82 8.66
C ILE A 170 5.92 -8.45 8.72
N PHE A 171 5.47 -7.94 7.56
CA PHE A 171 4.63 -6.75 7.48
C PHE A 171 3.17 -7.18 7.55
N VAL A 172 2.44 -6.67 8.53
CA VAL A 172 1.03 -7.00 8.73
C VAL A 172 0.15 -5.77 8.57
N GLY A 173 -0.98 -5.92 7.89
CA GLY A 173 -1.90 -4.81 7.71
C GLY A 173 -3.06 -5.11 6.77
N SER A 174 -3.73 -4.07 6.30
CA SER A 174 -5.00 -4.12 5.60
C SER A 174 -6.12 -4.78 6.43
N SER A 175 -7.33 -4.79 5.92
CA SER A 175 -8.50 -5.35 6.57
C SER A 175 -9.41 -6.05 5.56
N THR A 176 -10.09 -7.11 5.99
CA THR A 176 -11.10 -7.80 5.19
C THR A 176 -12.25 -8.18 6.09
N GLY A 177 -13.48 -7.84 5.68
CA GLY A 177 -14.67 -8.06 6.52
C GLY A 177 -14.66 -7.26 7.82
N GLY A 178 -13.95 -6.13 7.86
CA GLY A 178 -13.82 -5.28 9.06
C GLY A 178 -12.81 -5.79 10.09
N ARG A 179 -12.00 -6.79 9.77
CA ARG A 179 -10.97 -7.34 10.65
C ARG A 179 -9.61 -7.33 9.99
N SER A 180 -8.57 -7.05 10.78
CA SER A 180 -7.17 -7.16 10.38
C SER A 180 -6.48 -8.27 11.15
N ILE A 181 -5.43 -8.85 10.57
CA ILE A 181 -4.52 -9.75 11.28
C ILE A 181 -3.87 -9.05 12.48
N ILE A 182 -3.71 -7.72 12.44
CA ILE A 182 -3.25 -6.92 13.58
C ILE A 182 -4.17 -7.14 14.78
N ASP A 183 -5.49 -7.07 14.57
CA ASP A 183 -6.47 -7.24 15.64
C ASP A 183 -6.43 -8.68 16.19
N GLN A 184 -6.29 -9.67 15.31
CA GLN A 184 -6.16 -11.09 15.70
C GLN A 184 -4.92 -11.35 16.55
N LEU A 185 -3.80 -10.69 16.25
CA LEU A 185 -2.56 -10.83 17.02
C LEU A 185 -2.66 -10.12 18.38
N ILE A 186 -3.31 -8.95 18.44
CA ILE A 186 -3.55 -8.24 19.71
C ILE A 186 -4.45 -9.06 20.64
N GLU A 187 -5.53 -9.65 20.10
CA GLU A 187 -6.47 -10.47 20.88
C GLU A 187 -5.82 -11.73 21.49
N GLU A 188 -4.73 -12.23 20.89
CA GLU A 188 -3.95 -13.37 21.39
C GLU A 188 -2.68 -12.95 22.14
N ASP A 189 -2.61 -11.67 22.57
CA ASP A 189 -1.49 -11.10 23.32
C ASP A 189 -0.12 -11.28 22.62
N VAL A 190 -0.10 -11.28 21.29
CA VAL A 190 1.15 -11.36 20.51
C VAL A 190 1.82 -9.99 20.47
N GLU A 191 3.00 -9.92 21.09
CA GLU A 191 3.83 -8.72 21.01
C GLU A 191 4.34 -8.49 19.58
N MET A 192 3.99 -7.33 19.02
CA MET A 192 4.43 -6.88 17.70
C MET A 192 5.46 -5.76 17.84
N GLY A 193 6.32 -5.63 16.84
CA GLY A 193 7.36 -4.62 16.77
C GLY A 193 8.55 -5.09 15.93
N TRP A 194 9.49 -4.17 15.72
CA TRP A 194 10.71 -4.41 14.95
C TRP A 194 11.57 -5.54 15.55
N ASP A 195 11.73 -5.55 16.87
CA ASP A 195 12.52 -6.57 17.57
C ASP A 195 11.90 -7.96 17.47
N ASN A 196 10.56 -8.01 17.36
CA ASN A 196 9.79 -9.24 17.20
C ASN A 196 9.55 -9.59 15.73
N TYR A 197 10.09 -8.85 14.75
CA TYR A 197 9.94 -9.14 13.32
C TYR A 197 8.47 -9.14 12.84
N ILE A 198 7.56 -8.47 13.56
CA ILE A 198 6.15 -8.32 13.19
C ILE A 198 5.83 -6.83 13.19
N VAL A 199 5.69 -6.23 12.02
CA VAL A 199 5.58 -4.78 11.84
C VAL A 199 4.20 -4.43 11.29
N PRO A 200 3.28 -3.92 12.13
CA PRO A 200 1.99 -3.46 11.68
C PRO A 200 2.10 -2.14 10.91
N TYR A 201 1.73 -2.10 9.63
CA TYR A 201 1.85 -0.87 8.82
C TYR A 201 0.55 -0.05 8.75
N GLY A 202 -0.62 -0.68 8.89
CA GLY A 202 -1.93 0.00 8.85
C GLY A 202 -3.07 -0.95 8.53
N ARG A 203 -4.31 -0.58 8.85
CA ARG A 203 -5.56 -1.33 8.56
C ARG A 203 -6.28 -0.80 7.32
#